data_AF-A0A9D0ZYK3-F1
#
_entry.id   AF-A0A9D0ZYK3-F1
#
_cell.length_a   1.000
_cell.length_b   1.000
_cell.length_c   1.000
_cell.angle_alpha   90.00
_cell.angle_beta   90.00
_cell.angle_gamma   90.00
#
_symmetry.space_group_name_H-M   'P 1'
#
loop_
_entity.id
_entity.type
_entity.pdbx_description
1 polymer ?
#
loop_
_entity_poly.entity_id
_entity_poly.type
_entity_poly.pdbx_seq_one_letter_code
_entity_poly.pdbx_strand_id
1 'polypeptide(L)'
;MFTGIVEEVGCVRSLRRGARSCELTVAARTVLSDVRTGDSIAVNGVCLTVKRFTASTFSADVMPETLDRSSLGALSPGDAVNLERALSANGRFGGHIVSGHIDGTGVVQSIRQDDNAVWFAIEAPASIMRLVVEKGSIAIEGVSLTVARTDDRSFSVSVIPHTRAATNLAAKRPGDVVNLENDVVGKYVERLLAQGSACFPQSAGWPADVRPEPALDGRGLSGGFADGRLRTAMPGLPDFSNAGSPSSRADPSRRGVTREFLRENGF
;
A
#
# COMPACT_ATOMS: atom_id res chain seq x y z
N MET A 1 -2.78 6.44 0.71
CA MET A 1 -1.90 5.42 0.09
C MET A 1 -2.04 4.14 0.86
N PHE A 2 -2.03 3.03 0.15
CA PHE A 2 -2.27 1.66 0.58
C PHE A 2 -1.22 0.74 -0.05
N THR A 3 -1.27 -0.53 0.28
CA THR A 3 -0.34 -1.55 -0.24
C THR A 3 -1.04 -2.63 -1.07
N GLY A 4 -2.38 -2.67 -1.02
CA GLY A 4 -3.20 -3.70 -1.62
C GLY A 4 -3.19 -5.00 -0.81
N ILE A 5 -2.83 -4.96 0.46
CA ILE A 5 -2.91 -6.09 1.38
C ILE A 5 -4.18 -5.93 2.21
N VAL A 6 -5.23 -6.63 1.81
CA VAL A 6 -6.53 -6.58 2.48
C VAL A 6 -6.41 -7.09 3.91
N GLU A 7 -6.93 -6.31 4.85
CA GLU A 7 -6.86 -6.61 6.29
C GLU A 7 -8.08 -7.37 6.79
N GLU A 8 -9.25 -7.12 6.20
CA GLU A 8 -10.47 -7.88 6.46
C GLU A 8 -11.49 -7.75 5.33
N VAL A 9 -12.48 -8.66 5.33
CA VAL A 9 -13.67 -8.55 4.50
C VAL A 9 -14.81 -7.98 5.36
N GLY A 10 -15.22 -6.76 5.05
CA GLY A 10 -16.38 -6.11 5.64
C GLY A 10 -17.70 -6.49 4.97
N CYS A 11 -18.79 -5.97 5.52
CA CYS A 11 -20.14 -6.18 4.98
C CYS A 11 -20.87 -4.84 4.83
N VAL A 12 -21.42 -4.57 3.65
CA VAL A 12 -22.22 -3.38 3.40
C VAL A 12 -23.49 -3.43 4.24
N ARG A 13 -23.74 -2.38 5.03
CA ARG A 13 -24.96 -2.25 5.84
C ARG A 13 -26.02 -1.40 5.17
N SER A 14 -25.60 -0.33 4.50
CA SER A 14 -26.52 0.54 3.76
C SER A 14 -25.79 1.38 2.74
N LEU A 15 -26.43 1.63 1.61
CA LEU A 15 -26.13 2.76 0.73
C LEU A 15 -27.32 3.72 0.78
N ARG A 16 -27.10 4.97 1.21
CA ARG A 16 -28.12 6.02 1.22
C ARG A 16 -27.78 7.07 0.16
N ARG A 17 -28.51 7.03 -0.96
CA ARG A 17 -28.36 8.01 -2.03
C ARG A 17 -29.00 9.34 -1.63
N GLY A 18 -28.19 10.39 -1.53
CA GLY A 18 -28.62 11.77 -1.43
C GLY A 18 -28.68 12.44 -2.81
N ALA A 19 -28.93 13.75 -2.83
CA ALA A 19 -29.09 14.50 -4.08
C ALA A 19 -27.81 14.61 -4.93
N ARG A 20 -26.63 14.57 -4.31
CA ARG A 20 -25.32 14.72 -4.98
C ARG A 20 -24.23 13.77 -4.46
N SER A 21 -24.56 12.86 -3.56
CA SER A 21 -23.60 11.91 -2.96
C SER A 21 -24.34 10.68 -2.43
N CYS A 22 -23.62 9.61 -2.15
CA CYS A 22 -24.15 8.44 -1.47
C CYS A 22 -23.40 8.23 -0.15
N GLU A 23 -24.12 8.07 0.96
CA GLU A 23 -23.50 7.67 2.23
C GLU A 23 -23.45 6.13 2.27
N LEU A 24 -22.23 5.58 2.22
CA LEU A 24 -21.96 4.15 2.34
C LEU A 24 -21.63 3.84 3.79
N THR A 25 -22.34 2.87 4.38
CA THR A 25 -22.05 2.34 5.72
C THR A 25 -21.61 0.89 5.62
N VAL A 26 -20.44 0.59 6.18
CA VAL A 26 -19.82 -0.74 6.14
C VAL A 26 -19.59 -1.23 7.57
N ALA A 27 -19.96 -2.48 7.83
CA ALA A 27 -19.60 -3.18 9.05
C ALA A 27 -18.21 -3.79 8.92
N ALA A 28 -17.41 -3.58 9.95
CA ALA A 28 -16.00 -3.93 9.99
C ALA A 28 -15.56 -4.11 11.45
N ARG A 29 -14.36 -4.67 11.68
CA ARG A 29 -13.82 -4.84 13.04
C ARG A 29 -12.34 -4.46 13.09
N THR A 30 -11.52 -5.09 12.27
CA THR A 30 -10.06 -4.90 12.27
C THR A 30 -9.68 -3.47 11.92
N VAL A 31 -10.24 -2.90 10.84
CA VAL A 31 -9.92 -1.55 10.36
C VAL A 31 -10.48 -0.45 11.25
N LEU A 32 -11.34 -0.78 12.22
CA LEU A 32 -11.92 0.17 13.18
C LEU A 32 -11.12 0.24 14.49
N SER A 33 -10.11 -0.62 14.68
CA SER A 33 -9.39 -0.73 15.95
C SER A 33 -8.63 0.54 16.37
N ASP A 34 -8.21 1.36 15.41
CA ASP A 34 -7.46 2.60 15.62
C ASP A 34 -7.94 3.77 14.74
N VAL A 35 -9.12 3.62 14.12
CA VAL A 35 -9.66 4.60 13.16
C VAL A 35 -10.06 5.91 13.83
N ARG A 36 -9.89 7.00 13.09
CA ARG A 36 -10.36 8.33 13.44
C ARG A 36 -11.21 8.91 12.31
N THR A 37 -12.08 9.86 12.67
CA THR A 37 -12.77 10.67 11.66
C THR A 37 -11.74 11.43 10.83
N GLY A 38 -11.88 11.36 9.50
CA GLY A 38 -10.93 11.92 8.55
C GLY A 38 -9.87 10.93 8.04
N ASP A 39 -9.74 9.75 8.65
CA ASP A 39 -8.83 8.72 8.15
C ASP A 39 -9.33 8.14 6.83
N SER A 40 -8.41 7.53 6.08
CA SER A 40 -8.71 6.91 4.78
C SER A 40 -8.73 5.39 4.91
N ILE A 41 -9.81 4.77 4.42
CA ILE A 41 -9.97 3.32 4.31
C ILE A 41 -10.28 2.99 2.85
N ALA A 42 -9.54 2.04 2.27
CA ALA A 42 -9.84 1.50 0.95
C ALA A 42 -11.00 0.51 1.06
N VAL A 43 -12.05 0.71 0.27
CA VAL A 43 -13.20 -0.20 0.14
C VAL A 43 -13.24 -0.74 -1.28
N ASN A 44 -12.98 -2.04 -1.46
CA ASN A 44 -12.73 -2.65 -2.78
C ASN A 44 -11.69 -1.86 -3.59
N GLY A 45 -10.66 -1.33 -2.92
CA GLY A 45 -9.63 -0.50 -3.53
C GLY A 45 -10.01 0.98 -3.72
N VAL A 46 -11.24 1.41 -3.45
CA VAL A 46 -11.60 2.84 -3.50
C VAL A 46 -11.23 3.51 -2.18
N CYS A 47 -10.37 4.52 -2.23
CA CYS A 47 -10.02 5.35 -1.07
C CYS A 47 -11.24 6.17 -0.62
N LEU A 48 -11.75 5.89 0.59
CA LEU A 48 -12.86 6.62 1.19
C LEU A 48 -12.44 7.24 2.52
N THR A 49 -12.92 8.47 2.77
CA THR A 49 -12.67 9.19 4.02
C THR A 49 -13.75 8.86 5.05
N VAL A 50 -13.32 8.43 6.24
CA VAL A 50 -14.22 8.09 7.35
C VAL A 50 -14.90 9.35 7.87
N LYS A 51 -16.22 9.38 7.76
CA LYS A 51 -17.07 10.49 8.24
C LYS A 51 -17.54 10.26 9.67
N ARG A 52 -18.01 9.05 9.96
CA ARG A 52 -18.46 8.60 11.29
C ARG A 52 -18.14 7.13 11.44
N PHE A 53 -17.89 6.70 12.66
CA PHE A 53 -17.71 5.28 12.98
C PHE A 53 -18.27 4.96 14.37
N THR A 54 -18.49 3.68 14.59
CA THR A 54 -18.87 3.06 15.86
C THR A 54 -17.88 1.93 16.15
N ALA A 55 -18.10 1.14 17.20
CA ALA A 55 -17.30 -0.05 17.48
C ALA A 55 -17.41 -1.15 16.39
N SER A 56 -18.40 -1.09 15.48
CA SER A 56 -18.67 -2.16 14.52
C SER A 56 -18.98 -1.70 13.09
N THR A 57 -19.03 -0.39 12.85
CA THR A 57 -19.32 0.17 11.53
C THR A 57 -18.58 1.47 11.29
N PHE A 58 -18.25 1.79 10.04
CA PHE A 58 -17.93 3.15 9.62
C PHE A 58 -18.81 3.58 8.46
N SER A 59 -18.85 4.89 8.23
CA SER A 59 -19.55 5.52 7.11
C SER A 59 -18.65 6.49 6.38
N ALA A 60 -18.84 6.60 5.07
CA ALA A 60 -18.14 7.52 4.21
C ALA A 60 -19.10 8.10 3.14
N ASP A 61 -18.84 9.34 2.73
CA ASP A 61 -19.54 9.95 1.61
C ASP A 61 -18.82 9.53 0.30
N VAL A 62 -19.58 8.98 -0.63
CA VAL A 62 -19.12 8.55 -1.96
C VAL A 62 -19.65 9.53 -2.99
N MET A 63 -18.74 10.09 -3.79
CA MET A 63 -19.09 11.05 -4.84
C MET A 63 -19.71 10.34 -6.06
N PRO A 64 -20.58 11.01 -6.84
CA PRO A 64 -21.21 10.42 -8.02
C PRO A 64 -20.20 9.85 -9.01
N GLU A 65 -19.15 10.62 -9.33
CA GLU A 65 -18.04 10.17 -10.19
C GLU A 65 -17.43 8.84 -9.71
N THR A 66 -17.26 8.67 -8.39
CA THR A 66 -16.72 7.44 -7.81
C THR A 66 -17.70 6.28 -7.95
N LEU A 67 -19.01 6.53 -7.80
CA LEU A 67 -20.03 5.50 -8.00
C LEU A 67 -20.09 5.03 -9.45
N ASP A 68 -19.91 5.95 -10.40
CA ASP A 68 -19.99 5.66 -11.83
C ASP A 68 -18.74 4.95 -12.36
N ARG A 69 -17.57 5.23 -11.75
CA ARG A 69 -16.27 4.66 -12.18
C ARG A 69 -15.81 3.43 -11.40
N SER A 70 -16.60 2.97 -10.44
CA SER A 70 -16.25 1.81 -9.61
C SER A 70 -17.43 0.85 -9.43
N SER A 71 -17.14 -0.33 -8.91
CA SER A 71 -18.12 -1.34 -8.51
C SER A 71 -18.99 -0.90 -7.33
N LEU A 72 -18.65 0.20 -6.64
CA LEU A 72 -19.41 0.68 -5.48
C LEU A 72 -20.86 1.06 -5.81
N GLY A 73 -21.12 1.53 -7.03
CA GLY A 73 -22.46 1.91 -7.48
C GLY A 73 -23.47 0.76 -7.51
N ALA A 74 -22.99 -0.48 -7.63
CA ALA A 74 -23.80 -1.70 -7.69
C ALA A 74 -23.96 -2.40 -6.33
N LEU A 75 -23.30 -1.91 -5.27
CA LEU A 75 -23.35 -2.54 -3.96
C LEU A 75 -24.73 -2.46 -3.33
N SER A 76 -25.11 -3.55 -2.68
CA SER A 76 -26.34 -3.73 -1.91
C SER A 76 -26.04 -4.11 -0.45
N PRO A 77 -26.96 -3.84 0.49
CA PRO A 77 -26.83 -4.34 1.85
C PRO A 77 -26.62 -5.86 1.87
N GLY A 78 -25.61 -6.31 2.61
CA GLY A 78 -25.19 -7.71 2.67
C GLY A 78 -23.92 -8.02 1.87
N ASP A 79 -23.57 -7.20 0.89
CA ASP A 79 -22.42 -7.46 0.03
C ASP A 79 -21.10 -7.42 0.79
N ALA A 80 -20.18 -8.30 0.40
CA ALA A 80 -18.84 -8.40 0.97
C ALA A 80 -17.87 -7.42 0.28
N VAL A 81 -17.10 -6.67 1.07
CA VAL A 81 -16.14 -5.68 0.58
C VAL A 81 -14.76 -5.87 1.21
N ASN A 82 -13.71 -5.74 0.41
CA ASN A 82 -12.33 -5.73 0.90
C ASN A 82 -12.04 -4.42 1.61
N LEU A 83 -11.40 -4.48 2.77
CA LEU A 83 -11.03 -3.32 3.57
C LEU A 83 -9.52 -3.29 3.86
N GLU A 84 -8.91 -2.13 3.68
CA GLU A 84 -7.51 -1.85 4.03
C GLU A 84 -7.40 -0.42 4.58
N ARG A 85 -6.73 -0.23 5.72
CA ARG A 85 -6.40 1.10 6.27
C ARG A 85 -5.28 1.75 5.47
N ALA A 86 -5.25 3.08 5.46
CA ALA A 86 -4.11 3.81 4.93
C ALA A 86 -2.81 3.38 5.64
N LEU A 87 -1.74 3.19 4.86
CA LEU A 87 -0.47 2.69 5.36
C LEU A 87 0.13 3.67 6.39
N SER A 88 0.45 3.17 7.59
CA SER A 88 1.20 3.93 8.59
C SER A 88 2.63 4.21 8.13
N ALA A 89 3.22 5.34 8.54
CA ALA A 89 4.59 5.71 8.13
C ALA A 89 5.67 4.68 8.53
N ASN A 90 5.43 3.94 9.59
CA ASN A 90 6.27 2.84 10.09
C ASN A 90 5.75 1.44 9.68
N GLY A 91 4.75 1.38 8.80
CA GLY A 91 4.14 0.15 8.33
C GLY A 91 5.05 -0.62 7.38
N ARG A 92 4.72 -1.89 7.16
CA ARG A 92 5.41 -2.72 6.16
C ARG A 92 4.72 -2.57 4.82
N PHE A 93 5.52 -2.41 3.78
CA PHE A 93 5.04 -2.35 2.41
C PHE A 93 4.99 -3.77 1.83
N GLY A 94 3.84 -4.43 1.97
CA GLY A 94 3.69 -5.86 1.64
C GLY A 94 3.30 -6.16 0.19
N GLY A 95 2.70 -5.20 -0.50
CA GLY A 95 2.30 -5.32 -1.91
C GLY A 95 3.00 -4.27 -2.78
N HIS A 96 2.23 -3.51 -3.55
CA HIS A 96 2.72 -2.41 -4.40
C HIS A 96 2.03 -1.09 -4.03
N ILE A 97 2.39 0.01 -4.72
CA ILE A 97 1.82 1.32 -4.40
C ILE A 97 0.38 1.37 -4.92
N VAL A 98 -0.57 1.31 -4.00
CA VAL A 98 -1.99 1.47 -4.28
C VAL A 98 -2.42 2.83 -3.76
N SER A 99 -2.89 3.69 -4.65
CA SER A 99 -3.39 5.02 -4.31
C SER A 99 -4.81 4.96 -3.76
N GLY A 100 -5.58 3.97 -4.21
CA GLY A 100 -7.00 3.85 -3.97
C GLY A 100 -7.85 4.70 -4.94
N HIS A 101 -7.27 5.08 -6.08
CA HIS A 101 -7.92 5.81 -7.16
C HIS A 101 -8.14 4.87 -8.33
N ILE A 102 -9.35 4.31 -8.39
CA ILE A 102 -9.73 3.33 -9.41
C ILE A 102 -9.69 3.95 -10.81
N ASP A 103 -8.97 3.30 -11.71
CA ASP A 103 -8.85 3.74 -13.10
C ASP A 103 -10.12 3.43 -13.88
N GLY A 104 -10.71 2.27 -13.59
CA GLY A 104 -12.00 1.84 -14.08
C GLY A 104 -12.32 0.43 -13.60
N THR A 105 -13.22 -0.23 -14.31
CA THR A 105 -13.67 -1.58 -13.97
C THR A 105 -13.26 -2.59 -15.03
N GLY A 106 -13.19 -3.85 -14.62
CA GLY A 106 -13.09 -5.00 -15.50
C GLY A 106 -14.16 -6.03 -15.18
N VAL A 107 -14.23 -7.07 -16.00
CA VAL A 107 -15.18 -8.17 -15.86
C VAL A 107 -14.41 -9.48 -15.70
N VAL A 108 -14.76 -10.27 -14.70
CA VAL A 108 -14.20 -11.63 -14.53
C VAL A 108 -14.69 -12.48 -15.69
N GLN A 109 -13.82 -12.88 -16.61
CA GLN A 109 -14.17 -13.76 -17.73
C GLN A 109 -14.22 -15.22 -17.30
N SER A 110 -13.24 -15.66 -16.52
CA SER A 110 -13.16 -17.04 -16.04
C SER A 110 -12.38 -17.15 -14.74
N ILE A 111 -12.72 -18.20 -13.97
CA ILE A 111 -12.02 -18.59 -12.76
C ILE A 111 -11.69 -20.08 -12.89
N ARG A 112 -10.41 -20.43 -12.88
CA ARG A 112 -9.95 -21.81 -13.03
C ARG A 112 -9.06 -22.22 -11.87
N GLN A 113 -9.42 -23.31 -11.21
CA GLN A 113 -8.52 -23.97 -10.26
C GLN A 113 -7.39 -24.66 -11.04
N ASP A 114 -6.15 -24.44 -10.63
CA ASP A 114 -4.96 -25.06 -11.20
C ASP A 114 -4.03 -25.47 -10.06
N ASP A 115 -4.17 -26.72 -9.63
CA ASP A 115 -3.57 -27.26 -8.41
C ASP A 115 -3.87 -26.37 -7.17
N ASN A 116 -2.85 -25.78 -6.57
CA ASN A 116 -3.00 -24.90 -5.41
C ASN A 116 -3.38 -23.46 -5.79
N ALA A 117 -3.29 -23.08 -7.06
CA ALA A 117 -3.53 -21.72 -7.51
C ALA A 117 -4.92 -21.57 -8.12
N VAL A 118 -5.47 -20.36 -8.01
CA VAL A 118 -6.74 -19.99 -8.66
C VAL A 118 -6.45 -18.91 -9.67
N TRP A 119 -6.63 -19.24 -10.94
CA TRP A 119 -6.46 -18.31 -12.04
C TRP A 119 -7.73 -17.50 -12.24
N PHE A 120 -7.59 -16.19 -12.25
CA PHE A 120 -8.63 -15.25 -12.67
C PHE A 120 -8.22 -14.64 -14.00
N ALA A 121 -9.06 -14.74 -15.01
CA ALA A 121 -8.94 -13.97 -16.24
C ALA A 121 -9.92 -12.79 -16.20
N ILE A 122 -9.41 -11.58 -16.41
CA ILE A 122 -10.17 -10.34 -16.31
C ILE A 122 -10.13 -9.63 -17.66
N GLU A 123 -11.29 -9.33 -18.22
CA GLU A 123 -11.42 -8.41 -19.35
C GLU A 123 -11.39 -6.98 -18.85
N ALA A 124 -10.67 -6.11 -19.54
CA ALA A 124 -10.64 -4.70 -19.20
C ALA A 124 -10.56 -3.81 -20.46
N PRO A 125 -11.04 -2.56 -20.38
CA PRO A 125 -10.90 -1.60 -21.47
C PRO A 125 -9.44 -1.38 -21.85
N ALA A 126 -9.19 -1.06 -23.13
CA ALA A 126 -7.85 -0.77 -23.66
C ALA A 126 -7.09 0.31 -22.87
N SER A 127 -7.82 1.24 -22.27
CA SER A 127 -7.24 2.29 -21.43
C SER A 127 -6.56 1.77 -20.16
N ILE A 128 -7.02 0.64 -19.63
CA ILE A 128 -6.41 -0.05 -18.48
C ILE A 128 -5.34 -1.00 -18.99
N MET A 129 -5.66 -1.79 -20.03
CA MET A 129 -4.80 -2.84 -20.58
C MET A 129 -3.44 -2.33 -21.04
N ARG A 130 -3.35 -1.11 -21.58
CA ARG A 130 -2.07 -0.52 -22.04
C ARG A 130 -1.01 -0.36 -20.94
N LEU A 131 -1.43 -0.34 -19.67
CA LEU A 131 -0.55 -0.25 -18.50
C LEU A 131 -0.42 -1.58 -17.75
N VAL A 132 -1.08 -2.64 -18.22
CA VAL A 132 -0.96 -3.99 -17.68
C VAL A 132 0.23 -4.67 -18.34
N VAL A 133 1.20 -5.07 -17.53
CA VAL A 133 2.44 -5.72 -18.01
C VAL A 133 2.58 -7.09 -17.37
N GLU A 134 3.01 -8.09 -18.15
CA GLU A 134 3.30 -9.41 -17.59
C GLU A 134 4.39 -9.31 -16.51
N LYS A 135 4.17 -10.01 -15.38
CA LYS A 135 4.97 -9.93 -14.15
C LYS A 135 4.93 -8.58 -13.44
N GLY A 136 4.14 -7.64 -13.92
CA GLY A 136 3.84 -6.39 -13.22
C GLY A 136 2.80 -6.55 -12.11
N SER A 137 2.59 -5.47 -11.39
CA SER A 137 1.58 -5.36 -10.34
C SER A 137 0.30 -4.74 -10.86
N ILE A 138 -0.83 -5.19 -10.32
CA ILE A 138 -2.15 -4.57 -10.51
C ILE A 138 -2.97 -4.76 -9.23
N ALA A 139 -3.81 -3.80 -8.89
CA ALA A 139 -4.79 -3.98 -7.80
C ALA A 139 -6.17 -4.33 -8.36
N ILE A 140 -6.74 -5.44 -7.89
CA ILE A 140 -8.10 -5.89 -8.22
C ILE A 140 -8.94 -5.86 -6.96
N GLU A 141 -9.99 -5.05 -6.91
CA GLU A 141 -10.81 -4.83 -5.71
C GLU A 141 -9.95 -4.48 -4.47
N GLY A 142 -8.86 -3.73 -4.70
CA GLY A 142 -7.88 -3.38 -3.66
C GLY A 142 -6.91 -4.50 -3.29
N VAL A 143 -6.92 -5.65 -3.95
CA VAL A 143 -5.96 -6.73 -3.72
C VAL A 143 -4.78 -6.56 -4.68
N SER A 144 -3.58 -6.36 -4.14
CA SER A 144 -2.32 -6.33 -4.88
C SER A 144 -2.00 -7.72 -5.43
N LEU A 145 -1.95 -7.86 -6.75
CA LEU A 145 -1.70 -9.13 -7.43
C LEU A 145 -0.65 -8.97 -8.53
N THR A 146 0.01 -10.07 -8.86
CA THR A 146 0.97 -10.14 -9.97
C THR A 146 0.28 -10.64 -11.23
N VAL A 147 0.44 -9.90 -12.33
CA VAL A 147 -0.06 -10.28 -13.64
C VAL A 147 0.74 -11.49 -14.14
N ALA A 148 0.07 -12.61 -14.32
CA ALA A 148 0.69 -13.85 -14.79
C ALA A 148 0.82 -13.88 -16.31
N ARG A 149 -0.19 -13.35 -17.03
CA ARG A 149 -0.27 -13.28 -18.49
C ARG A 149 -1.12 -12.08 -18.91
N THR A 150 -0.90 -11.58 -20.11
CA THR A 150 -1.74 -10.54 -20.72
C THR A 150 -1.93 -10.82 -22.21
N ASP A 151 -3.06 -10.39 -22.74
CA ASP A 151 -3.36 -10.28 -24.17
C ASP A 151 -3.93 -8.88 -24.47
N ASP A 152 -4.49 -8.67 -25.66
CA ASP A 152 -4.99 -7.36 -26.11
C ASP A 152 -6.23 -6.86 -25.33
N ARG A 153 -7.03 -7.76 -24.74
CA ARG A 153 -8.33 -7.44 -24.12
C ARG A 153 -8.45 -7.94 -22.69
N SER A 154 -7.59 -8.86 -22.28
CA SER A 154 -7.66 -9.51 -20.99
C SER A 154 -6.29 -9.75 -20.38
N PHE A 155 -6.26 -9.89 -19.06
CA PHE A 155 -5.08 -10.33 -18.33
C PHE A 155 -5.47 -11.40 -17.33
N SER A 156 -4.49 -12.20 -16.93
CA SER A 156 -4.68 -13.24 -15.92
C SER A 156 -3.80 -13.02 -14.72
N VAL A 157 -4.34 -13.27 -13.53
CA VAL A 157 -3.62 -13.28 -12.25
C VAL A 157 -3.76 -14.66 -11.60
N SER A 158 -2.71 -15.06 -10.87
CA SER A 158 -2.73 -16.27 -10.05
C SER A 158 -2.92 -15.89 -8.60
N VAL A 159 -4.01 -16.37 -7.99
CA VAL A 159 -4.37 -16.07 -6.60
C VAL A 159 -4.16 -17.31 -5.76
N ILE A 160 -3.35 -17.19 -4.71
CA ILE A 160 -3.14 -18.28 -3.74
C ILE A 160 -4.38 -18.47 -2.86
N PRO A 161 -4.62 -19.68 -2.30
CA PRO A 161 -5.84 -19.98 -1.55
C PRO A 161 -6.03 -19.10 -0.33
N HIS A 162 -4.94 -18.73 0.36
CA HIS A 162 -4.97 -17.85 1.51
C HIS A 162 -5.53 -16.46 1.14
N THR A 163 -4.97 -15.82 0.11
CA THR A 163 -5.46 -14.52 -0.39
C THR A 163 -6.89 -14.61 -0.87
N ARG A 164 -7.26 -15.68 -1.59
CA ARG A 164 -8.64 -15.87 -2.03
C ARG A 164 -9.60 -15.95 -0.85
N ALA A 165 -9.28 -16.73 0.18
CA ALA A 165 -10.12 -16.91 1.37
C ALA A 165 -10.19 -15.65 2.25
N ALA A 166 -9.12 -14.85 2.28
CA ALA A 166 -9.04 -13.62 3.07
C ALA A 166 -9.66 -12.39 2.39
N THR A 167 -10.20 -12.52 1.17
CA THR A 167 -10.73 -11.42 0.37
C THR A 167 -12.09 -11.77 -0.23
N ASN A 168 -12.78 -10.76 -0.77
CA ASN A 168 -14.03 -10.92 -1.49
C ASN A 168 -13.88 -11.72 -2.80
N LEU A 169 -12.64 -11.98 -3.26
CA LEU A 169 -12.35 -12.79 -4.43
C LEU A 169 -12.82 -14.25 -4.27
N ALA A 170 -12.98 -14.73 -3.03
CA ALA A 170 -13.62 -16.02 -2.75
C ALA A 170 -15.03 -16.14 -3.34
N ALA A 171 -15.79 -15.05 -3.31
CA ALA A 171 -17.20 -15.02 -3.72
C ALA A 171 -17.40 -14.65 -5.19
N LYS A 172 -16.37 -14.13 -5.87
CA LYS A 172 -16.45 -13.68 -7.27
C LYS A 172 -16.71 -14.85 -8.22
N ARG A 173 -17.41 -14.56 -9.31
CA ARG A 173 -17.83 -15.49 -10.37
C ARG A 173 -17.57 -14.87 -11.74
N PRO A 174 -17.48 -15.69 -12.81
CA PRO A 174 -17.53 -15.18 -14.18
C PRO A 174 -18.74 -14.26 -14.39
N GLY A 175 -18.52 -13.11 -15.02
CA GLY A 175 -19.52 -12.04 -15.21
C GLY A 175 -19.48 -10.94 -14.14
N ASP A 176 -18.84 -11.17 -12.99
CA ASP A 176 -18.76 -10.14 -11.94
C ASP A 176 -17.85 -8.98 -12.35
N VAL A 177 -18.28 -7.78 -11.98
CA VAL A 177 -17.48 -6.56 -12.14
C VAL A 177 -16.49 -6.42 -10.99
N VAL A 178 -15.28 -5.98 -11.32
CA VAL A 178 -14.20 -5.72 -10.36
C VAL A 178 -13.57 -4.34 -10.59
N ASN A 179 -13.22 -3.66 -9.50
CA ASN A 179 -12.41 -2.44 -9.54
C ASN A 179 -10.98 -2.76 -9.94
N LEU A 180 -10.41 -1.96 -10.84
CA LEU A 180 -9.04 -2.08 -11.29
C LEU A 180 -8.27 -0.77 -11.07
N GLU A 181 -7.08 -0.91 -10.48
CA GLU A 181 -6.10 0.17 -10.39
C GLU A 181 -4.76 -0.32 -10.95
N ASN A 182 -4.27 0.35 -12.01
CA ASN A 182 -2.95 0.11 -12.57
C ASN A 182 -1.87 0.64 -11.63
N ASP A 183 -0.70 0.01 -11.66
CA ASP A 183 0.48 0.49 -10.95
C ASP A 183 0.78 1.95 -11.33
N VAL A 184 0.84 2.81 -10.31
CA VAL A 184 1.09 4.24 -10.49
C VAL A 184 2.42 4.52 -11.18
N VAL A 185 3.41 3.64 -11.01
CA VAL A 185 4.71 3.75 -11.69
C VAL A 185 4.53 3.69 -13.20
N GLY A 186 3.68 2.78 -13.70
CA GLY A 186 3.36 2.67 -15.13
C GLY A 186 2.77 3.96 -15.69
N LYS A 187 1.88 4.62 -14.94
CA LYS A 187 1.26 5.90 -15.35
C LYS A 187 2.29 7.02 -15.47
N TYR A 188 3.22 7.12 -14.52
CA TYR A 188 4.29 8.12 -14.58
C TYR A 188 5.25 7.86 -15.74
N VAL A 189 5.61 6.59 -16.00
CA VAL A 189 6.47 6.21 -17.13
C VAL A 189 5.77 6.53 -18.46
N GLU A 190 4.51 6.16 -18.62
CA GLU A 190 3.70 6.51 -19.81
C GLU A 190 3.67 8.03 -20.02
N ARG A 191 3.40 8.80 -18.95
CA ARG A 191 3.35 10.26 -19.04
C ARG A 191 4.68 10.87 -19.45
N LEU A 192 5.80 10.36 -18.92
CA LEU A 192 7.15 10.83 -19.25
C LEU A 192 7.49 10.53 -20.71
N LEU A 193 7.22 9.31 -21.19
CA LEU A 193 7.47 8.92 -22.58
C LEU A 193 6.59 9.69 -23.57
N ALA A 194 5.34 9.98 -23.21
CA ALA A 194 4.44 10.83 -24.02
C ALA A 194 4.93 12.29 -24.13
N GLN A 195 5.72 12.76 -23.16
CA GLN A 195 6.39 14.07 -23.22
C GLN A 195 7.74 14.01 -23.97
N GLY A 196 8.24 12.80 -24.25
CA GLY A 196 9.54 12.48 -24.86
C GLY A 196 9.71 12.83 -26.34
N SER A 197 8.72 13.45 -26.99
CA SER A 197 8.91 14.14 -28.28
C SER A 197 9.17 15.64 -28.16
N ALA A 198 9.06 16.23 -26.96
CA ALA A 198 9.19 17.68 -26.76
C ALA A 198 10.21 18.11 -25.70
N CYS A 199 10.78 17.21 -24.89
CA CYS A 199 11.64 17.62 -23.77
C CYS A 199 12.72 16.60 -23.40
N PHE A 200 13.57 16.23 -24.37
CA PHE A 200 14.96 15.97 -24.04
C PHE A 200 15.77 17.04 -24.74
N PRO A 201 16.42 17.98 -24.03
CA PRO A 201 17.48 18.74 -24.66
C PRO A 201 18.49 17.71 -25.17
N GLN A 202 18.71 17.68 -26.49
CA GLN A 202 19.84 17.00 -27.09
C GLN A 202 21.09 17.43 -26.31
N SER A 203 21.65 16.50 -25.53
CA SER A 203 22.96 16.58 -24.90
C SER A 203 23.41 18.01 -24.54
N ALA A 204 22.93 18.55 -23.43
CA ALA A 204 23.81 19.41 -22.64
C ALA A 204 24.92 18.47 -22.15
N GLY A 205 26.07 18.50 -22.83
CA GLY A 205 27.22 17.66 -22.49
C GLY A 205 27.50 17.72 -21.00
N TRP A 206 27.86 16.57 -20.42
CA TRP A 206 28.51 16.59 -19.12
C TRP A 206 29.66 17.61 -19.18
N PRO A 207 29.79 18.52 -18.20
CA PRO A 207 30.96 19.40 -18.18
C PRO A 207 32.20 18.50 -18.18
N ALA A 208 33.07 18.69 -19.18
CA ALA A 208 34.28 17.89 -19.40
C ALA A 208 35.33 18.02 -18.26
N ASP A 209 34.96 18.70 -17.18
CA ASP A 209 35.86 19.17 -16.13
C ASP A 209 35.71 18.38 -14.83
N VAL A 210 34.74 17.46 -14.75
CA VAL A 210 34.68 16.49 -13.64
C VAL A 210 35.71 15.40 -13.90
N ARG A 211 36.97 15.70 -13.57
CA ARG A 211 37.99 14.67 -13.44
C ARG A 211 37.55 13.74 -12.32
N PRO A 212 37.46 12.42 -12.53
CA PRO A 212 37.34 11.51 -11.41
C PRO A 212 38.59 11.70 -10.53
N GLU A 213 38.39 11.99 -9.24
CA GLU A 213 39.45 11.87 -8.26
C GLU A 213 40.09 10.48 -8.42
N PRO A 214 41.43 10.38 -8.44
CA PRO A 214 42.07 9.08 -8.56
C PRO A 214 41.61 8.21 -7.39
N ALA A 215 41.08 7.03 -7.71
CA ALA A 215 40.78 6.00 -6.74
C ALA A 215 42.01 5.80 -5.86
N LEU A 216 41.82 5.83 -4.54
CA LEU A 216 42.90 5.54 -3.59
C LEU A 216 43.47 4.17 -3.93
N ASP A 217 44.69 4.17 -4.47
CA ASP A 217 45.42 2.95 -4.81
C ASP A 217 45.58 2.10 -3.56
N GLY A 218 45.00 0.90 -3.59
CA GLY A 218 45.09 -0.11 -2.55
C GLY A 218 46.49 -0.71 -2.42
N ARG A 219 47.47 0.08 -1.99
CA ARG A 219 48.78 -0.38 -1.53
C ARG A 219 49.15 0.36 -0.26
N GLY A 220 49.20 -0.36 0.86
CA GLY A 220 49.79 0.16 2.10
C GLY A 220 49.12 -0.25 3.40
N LEU A 221 48.48 -1.42 3.49
CA LEU A 221 48.28 -2.07 4.78
C LEU A 221 49.63 -2.55 5.31
N SER A 222 50.31 -1.72 6.08
CA SER A 222 51.32 -2.16 7.05
C SER A 222 51.46 -1.11 8.15
N GLY A 223 50.68 -1.25 9.21
CA GLY A 223 50.73 -0.36 10.37
C GLY A 223 49.77 -0.77 11.47
N GLY A 224 50.22 -1.69 12.33
CA GLY A 224 49.85 -1.89 13.73
C GLY A 224 48.41 -1.64 14.19
N PHE A 225 47.74 -2.72 14.59
CA PHE A 225 46.71 -2.68 15.62
C PHE A 225 47.26 -2.01 16.89
N ALA A 226 46.81 -0.81 17.20
CA ALA A 226 46.85 -0.26 18.55
C ALA A 226 45.78 0.83 18.73
N ASP A 227 44.88 0.52 19.65
CA ASP A 227 44.01 1.42 20.41
C ASP A 227 42.83 2.10 19.71
N GLY A 228 41.63 1.76 20.20
CA GLY A 228 40.37 2.29 19.77
C GLY A 228 40.16 3.73 20.26
N ARG A 229 39.89 4.63 19.30
CA ARG A 229 39.02 5.82 19.44
C ARG A 229 38.97 6.53 18.08
N LEU A 230 37.91 6.30 17.31
CA LEU A 230 37.59 7.13 16.15
C LEU A 230 36.99 8.46 16.66
N ARG A 231 37.80 9.52 16.61
CA ARG A 231 37.32 10.90 16.62
C ARG A 231 37.09 11.33 15.18
N THR A 232 35.84 11.41 14.75
CA THR A 232 35.46 12.16 13.54
C THR A 232 35.21 13.62 13.93
N ALA A 233 36.11 14.51 13.52
CA ALA A 233 35.89 15.95 13.56
C ALA A 233 35.17 16.37 12.28
N MET A 234 33.97 16.93 12.42
CA MET A 234 33.24 17.67 11.38
C MET A 234 33.32 19.16 11.74
N PRO A 235 33.76 20.06 10.84
CA PRO A 235 33.76 21.50 11.13
C PRO A 235 32.37 22.09 10.82
N GLY A 236 31.84 22.89 11.75
CA GLY A 236 30.74 23.83 11.47
C GLY A 236 29.42 23.60 12.19
N LEU A 237 29.42 23.69 13.53
CA LEU A 237 28.22 23.98 14.34
C LEU A 237 28.63 24.91 15.51
N PRO A 238 27.83 25.93 15.85
CA PRO A 238 28.15 26.87 16.91
C PRO A 238 28.10 26.22 18.30
N ASP A 239 29.07 26.61 19.12
CA ASP A 239 29.39 26.11 20.45
C ASP A 239 28.35 26.57 21.49
N PHE A 240 27.58 25.63 22.05
CA PHE A 240 26.76 25.85 23.24
C PHE A 240 27.37 25.10 24.42
N SER A 241 28.46 25.64 24.94
CA SER A 241 29.13 25.19 26.16
C SER A 241 28.85 26.14 27.32
N ASN A 242 27.61 26.16 27.84
CA ASN A 242 27.33 26.37 29.28
C ASN A 242 25.83 26.26 29.61
N ALA A 243 25.41 25.14 30.20
CA ALA A 243 24.26 25.10 31.11
C ALA A 243 24.35 23.82 31.94
N GLY A 244 24.27 23.98 33.25
CA GLY A 244 24.65 22.98 34.24
C GLY A 244 23.81 21.70 34.24
N SER A 245 24.46 20.64 34.69
CA SER A 245 23.88 19.38 35.14
C SER A 245 22.85 19.57 36.27
N PRO A 246 21.68 18.92 36.19
CA PRO A 246 20.94 18.50 37.37
C PRO A 246 21.07 16.99 37.57
N SER A 247 21.32 16.65 38.82
CA SER A 247 21.43 15.31 39.39
C SER A 247 20.19 14.45 39.15
N SER A 248 20.39 13.20 38.70
CA SER A 248 19.34 12.18 38.69
C SER A 248 19.14 11.63 40.10
N ARG A 249 18.09 12.10 40.78
CA ARG A 249 17.46 11.36 41.89
C ARG A 249 16.74 10.15 41.31
N ALA A 250 17.05 8.96 41.85
CA ALA A 250 16.36 7.73 41.55
C ALA A 250 14.92 7.76 42.10
N ASP A 251 13.96 7.38 41.26
CA ASP A 251 12.54 7.14 41.60
C ASP A 251 12.38 5.67 42.06
N PRO A 252 11.92 5.40 43.31
CA PRO A 252 11.84 4.06 43.86
C PRO A 252 10.49 3.35 43.60
N SER A 253 9.89 3.50 42.41
CA SER A 253 8.57 2.92 42.11
C SER A 253 8.49 1.90 40.96
N ARG A 254 9.60 1.51 40.32
CA ARG A 254 9.61 0.44 39.32
C ARG A 254 10.23 -0.85 39.85
N ARG A 255 9.40 -1.73 40.44
CA ARG A 255 9.77 -3.13 40.69
C ARG A 255 9.77 -3.90 39.36
N GLY A 256 10.96 -4.20 38.86
CA GLY A 256 11.16 -5.22 37.83
C GLY A 256 10.89 -6.61 38.39
N VAL A 257 10.28 -7.47 37.57
CA VAL A 257 10.01 -8.87 37.90
C VAL A 257 11.35 -9.61 38.00
N THR A 258 11.69 -10.07 39.20
CA THR A 258 12.91 -10.86 39.44
C THR A 258 12.70 -12.32 39.05
N ARG A 259 13.80 -12.99 38.69
CA ARG A 259 13.84 -14.41 38.26
C ARG A 259 13.26 -15.42 39.27
N GLU A 260 13.02 -15.01 40.51
CA GLU A 260 12.33 -15.81 41.52
C GLU A 260 10.82 -15.93 41.27
N PHE A 261 10.17 -14.91 40.68
CA PHE A 261 8.73 -14.91 40.41
C PHE A 261 8.32 -15.92 39.31
N LEU A 262 9.24 -16.23 38.39
CA LEU A 262 9.00 -17.19 37.30
C LEU A 262 9.06 -18.65 37.80
N ARG A 263 9.83 -18.94 38.86
CA ARG A 263 9.95 -20.30 39.40
C ARG A 263 8.75 -20.76 40.24
N GLU A 264 8.02 -19.84 40.87
CA GLU A 264 6.84 -20.20 41.67
C GLU A 264 5.55 -20.39 40.85
N ASN A 265 5.53 -19.96 39.58
CA ASN A 265 4.33 -20.04 38.72
C ASN A 265 4.46 -20.98 37.52
N GLY A 266 5.51 -21.82 37.47
CA GLY A 266 5.61 -22.92 36.51
C GLY A 266 5.76 -22.50 35.04
N PHE A 267 6.48 -21.40 34.77
CA PHE A 267 6.93 -21.00 33.43
C PHE A 267 8.42 -21.27 33.22
#